data_AF-A0A9D8TN16-F1
#
_entry.id   AF-A0A9D8TN16-F1
#
_cell.length_a   1.000
_cell.length_b   1.000
_cell.length_c   1.000
_cell.angle_alpha   90.00
_cell.angle_beta   90.00
_cell.angle_gamma   90.00
#
_symmetry.space_group_name_H-M   'P 1'
#
loop_
_entity.id
_entity.type
_entity.pdbx_description
1 polymer ?
#
loop_
_entity_poly.entity_id
_entity_poly.type
_entity_poly.pdbx_seq_one_letter_code
_entity_poly.pdbx_strand_id
1 'polypeptide(L)'
;MKFKMCAVAAVLISCIACPCARADNVAGVTDFGTAGVRAITIEKEKEMGELFVTVAKSQLPVIYDPVLEQYVSSLLSRMSSKAVGVRYPFEPIIVEDHTINAAAFFGGKIMLNSGLIVATDNESQLASVLAHEMTHVTQRH
;
A
#
# COMPACT_ATOMS: atom_id res chain seq x y z
N MET A 1 26.06 -52.30 31.50
CA MET A 1 25.07 -53.04 30.70
C MET A 1 23.78 -53.16 31.50
N LYS A 2 22.69 -52.51 31.06
CA LYS A 2 21.28 -52.81 31.39
C LYS A 2 20.38 -51.82 30.64
N PHE A 3 19.88 -52.27 29.49
CA PHE A 3 18.79 -51.66 28.75
C PHE A 3 17.48 -51.80 29.54
N LYS A 4 16.64 -50.77 29.53
CA LYS A 4 15.19 -50.92 29.72
C LYS A 4 14.46 -50.09 28.70
N MET A 5 13.96 -50.81 27.70
CA MET A 5 12.90 -50.41 26.78
C MET A 5 11.57 -50.65 27.50
N CYS A 6 10.72 -49.62 27.65
CA CYS A 6 9.33 -49.78 28.06
C CYS A 6 8.43 -48.82 27.27
N ALA A 7 7.62 -49.45 26.42
CA ALA A 7 6.22 -49.16 26.13
C ALA A 7 5.81 -47.78 25.57
N VAL A 8 5.53 -47.83 24.26
CA VAL A 8 4.49 -47.13 23.50
C VAL A 8 3.21 -46.86 24.32
N ALA A 9 2.69 -45.63 24.30
CA ALA A 9 1.25 -45.33 24.22
C ALA A 9 1.01 -43.84 23.91
N ALA A 10 0.02 -43.61 23.06
CA ALA A 10 -0.36 -42.36 22.44
C ALA A 10 -0.70 -41.20 23.40
N VAL A 11 -0.30 -39.98 23.02
CA VAL A 11 -1.08 -38.77 23.31
C VAL A 11 -1.29 -38.05 21.98
N LEU A 12 -2.38 -38.45 21.31
CA LEU A 12 -3.08 -37.62 20.35
C LEU A 12 -3.96 -36.64 21.14
N ILE A 13 -4.13 -35.44 20.57
CA ILE A 13 -5.12 -34.40 20.90
C ILE A 13 -4.71 -33.39 21.98
N SER A 14 -4.16 -32.27 21.51
CA SER A 14 -4.61 -30.95 21.98
C SER A 14 -4.63 -29.98 20.81
N CYS A 15 -5.63 -30.15 19.95
CA CYS A 15 -6.14 -29.07 19.13
C CYS A 15 -7.07 -28.25 20.05
N ILE A 16 -6.54 -27.23 20.71
CA ILE A 16 -7.34 -26.21 21.39
C ILE A 16 -6.80 -24.86 20.95
N ALA A 17 -7.46 -24.32 19.93
CA ALA A 17 -7.67 -22.91 19.68
C ALA A 17 -6.48 -21.99 19.99
N CYS A 18 -5.54 -21.87 19.06
CA CYS A 18 -4.87 -20.60 18.89
C CYS A 18 -5.91 -19.68 18.22
N PRO A 19 -6.36 -18.59 18.87
CA PRO A 19 -7.27 -17.66 18.22
C PRO A 19 -6.59 -17.18 16.94
N CYS A 20 -7.25 -17.39 15.80
CA CYS A 20 -6.98 -16.58 14.64
C CYS A 20 -7.10 -15.13 15.10
N ALA A 21 -5.98 -14.41 15.15
CA ALA A 21 -5.96 -12.99 15.42
C ALA A 21 -6.78 -12.34 14.30
N ARG A 22 -8.07 -12.17 14.55
CA ARG A 22 -8.96 -11.37 13.74
C ARG A 22 -8.46 -9.95 13.96
N ALA A 23 -7.90 -9.36 12.92
CA ALA A 23 -7.65 -7.93 12.91
C ALA A 23 -9.02 -7.27 13.09
N ASP A 24 -9.30 -6.81 14.31
CA ASP A 24 -10.46 -5.98 14.56
C ASP A 24 -10.35 -4.77 13.64
N ASN A 25 -11.44 -4.48 12.94
CA ASN A 25 -11.54 -3.30 12.10
C ASN A 25 -11.09 -2.11 12.94
N VAL A 26 -10.03 -1.42 12.53
CA VAL A 26 -9.61 -0.13 13.11
C VAL A 26 -10.66 0.91 12.72
N ALA A 27 -11.84 0.80 13.32
CA ALA A 27 -12.88 1.81 13.36
C ALA A 27 -12.42 2.85 14.38
N GLY A 28 -11.38 3.60 14.02
CA GLY A 28 -10.74 4.53 14.94
C GLY A 28 -9.41 5.10 14.46
N VAL A 29 -9.14 5.12 13.16
CA VAL A 29 -8.10 6.03 12.66
C VAL A 29 -8.65 7.43 12.84
N THR A 30 -8.06 8.19 13.76
CA THR A 30 -8.37 9.61 13.95
C THR A 30 -8.15 10.32 12.62
N ASP A 31 -9.18 10.99 12.11
CA ASP A 31 -9.10 11.80 10.89
C ASP A 31 -8.20 13.01 11.19
N PHE A 32 -6.91 12.88 10.86
CA PHE A 32 -5.92 13.96 10.95
C PHE A 32 -6.02 14.92 9.75
N GLY A 33 -6.97 14.71 8.84
CA GLY A 33 -7.19 15.56 7.67
C GLY A 33 -7.30 17.03 8.09
N THR A 34 -6.32 17.83 7.66
CA THR A 34 -6.24 19.25 7.93
C THR A 34 -7.54 19.93 7.49
N ALA A 35 -8.16 20.76 8.34
CA ALA A 35 -9.45 21.41 8.05
C ALA A 35 -9.52 22.14 6.68
N GLY A 36 -8.36 22.50 6.12
CA GLY A 36 -8.23 23.11 4.79
C GLY A 36 -8.61 22.21 3.60
N VAL A 37 -8.41 20.88 3.67
CA VAL A 37 -8.74 19.97 2.54
C VAL A 37 -10.23 19.61 2.50
N ARG A 38 -10.97 19.82 3.60
CA ARG A 38 -12.44 19.69 3.62
C ARG A 38 -13.17 20.70 2.71
N ALA A 39 -12.47 21.71 2.19
CA ALA A 39 -13.03 22.71 1.29
C ALA A 39 -13.17 22.25 -0.18
N ILE A 40 -12.42 21.22 -0.61
CA ILE A 40 -12.39 20.76 -2.00
C ILE A 40 -13.26 19.49 -2.13
N THR A 41 -14.08 19.40 -3.19
CA THR A 41 -14.91 18.21 -3.45
C THR A 41 -14.05 17.06 -3.99
N ILE A 42 -14.54 15.82 -3.88
CA ILE A 42 -13.83 14.63 -4.39
C ILE A 42 -13.66 14.71 -5.91
N GLU A 43 -14.65 15.26 -6.61
CA GLU A 43 -14.60 15.49 -8.06
C GLU A 43 -13.47 16.47 -8.41
N LYS A 44 -13.28 17.51 -7.60
CA LYS A 44 -12.23 18.50 -7.82
C LYS A 44 -10.85 17.94 -7.50
N GLU A 45 -10.72 17.09 -6.48
CA GLU A 45 -9.47 16.34 -6.25
C GLU A 45 -9.11 15.47 -7.46
N LYS A 46 -10.08 14.77 -8.05
CA LYS A 46 -9.85 13.96 -9.25
C LYS A 46 -9.37 14.83 -10.42
N GLU A 47 -10.05 15.95 -10.69
CA GLU A 47 -9.66 16.89 -11.74
C GLU A 47 -8.22 17.40 -11.54
N MET A 48 -7.86 17.79 -10.32
CA MET A 48 -6.50 18.22 -9.99
C MET A 48 -5.46 17.09 -10.16
N GLY A 49 -5.83 15.85 -9.83
CA GLY A 49 -5.01 14.68 -10.07
C GLY A 49 -4.71 14.44 -11.56
N GLU A 50 -5.71 14.60 -12.44
CA GLU A 50 -5.51 14.49 -13.88
C GLU A 50 -4.60 15.60 -14.43
N LEU A 51 -4.75 16.83 -13.91
CA LEU A 51 -3.84 17.93 -14.25
C LEU A 51 -2.41 17.62 -13.80
N PHE A 52 -2.24 17.09 -12.60
CA PHE A 52 -0.93 16.67 -12.11
C PHE A 52 -0.30 15.61 -13.02
N VAL A 53 -1.04 14.57 -13.40
CA VAL A 53 -0.56 13.53 -14.34
C VAL A 53 -0.10 14.16 -15.65
N THR A 54 -0.90 15.08 -16.20
CA THR A 54 -0.58 15.76 -17.46
C THR A 54 0.74 16.54 -17.35
N VAL A 55 0.92 17.30 -16.28
CA VAL A 55 2.14 18.07 -16.03
C VAL A 55 3.32 17.14 -15.78
N ALA A 56 3.17 16.12 -14.93
CA ALA A 56 4.21 15.14 -14.61
C ALA A 56 4.73 14.46 -15.88
N LYS A 57 3.83 14.01 -16.77
CA LYS A 57 4.21 13.40 -18.07
C LYS A 57 4.98 14.36 -18.99
N SER A 58 4.79 15.67 -18.83
CA SER A 58 5.48 16.68 -19.64
C SER A 58 6.81 17.15 -19.05
N GLN A 59 7.01 17.00 -17.74
CA GLN A 59 8.15 17.57 -17.01
C GLN A 59 9.10 16.52 -16.42
N LEU A 60 8.61 15.31 -16.14
CA LEU A 60 9.36 14.26 -15.48
C LEU A 60 9.69 13.12 -16.47
N PRO A 61 10.81 12.42 -16.27
CA PRO A 61 11.15 11.23 -17.05
C PRO A 61 10.26 10.06 -16.61
N VAL A 62 9.00 10.03 -17.05
CA VAL A 62 8.05 8.97 -16.71
C VAL A 62 8.40 7.68 -17.46
N ILE A 63 8.46 6.57 -16.73
CA ILE A 63 8.66 5.23 -17.28
C ILE A 63 7.32 4.68 -17.77
N TYR A 64 7.24 4.35 -19.06
CA TYR A 64 6.06 3.74 -19.69
C TYR A 64 6.30 2.25 -19.96
N ASP A 65 6.35 1.45 -18.89
CA ASP A 65 6.48 0.00 -18.95
C ASP A 65 5.16 -0.66 -18.50
N PRO A 66 4.41 -1.31 -19.40
CA PRO A 66 3.12 -1.92 -19.06
C PRO A 66 3.21 -3.02 -17.99
N VAL A 67 4.32 -3.75 -17.93
CA VAL A 67 4.52 -4.83 -16.94
C VAL A 67 4.75 -4.22 -15.56
N LEU A 68 5.58 -3.18 -15.49
CA LEU A 68 5.87 -2.49 -14.24
C LEU A 68 4.64 -1.74 -13.72
N GLU A 69 3.93 -1.02 -14.59
CA GLU A 69 2.66 -0.36 -14.24
C GLU A 69 1.62 -1.37 -13.74
N GLN A 70 1.48 -2.51 -14.41
CA GLN A 70 0.56 -3.57 -13.99
C GLN A 70 0.96 -4.15 -12.62
N TYR A 71 2.25 -4.40 -12.39
CA TYR A 71 2.75 -4.89 -11.10
C TYR A 71 2.38 -3.93 -9.97
N VAL A 72 2.75 -2.65 -10.08
CA VAL A 72 2.48 -1.66 -9.03
C VAL A 72 0.97 -1.43 -8.85
N SER A 73 0.21 -1.36 -9.95
CA SER A 73 -1.25 -1.22 -9.90
C SER A 73 -1.92 -2.41 -9.21
N SER A 74 -1.45 -3.64 -9.47
CA SER A 74 -1.98 -4.84 -8.82
C SER A 74 -1.69 -4.86 -7.32
N LEU A 75 -0.50 -4.39 -6.92
CA LEU A 75 -0.10 -4.28 -5.53
C LEU A 75 -0.97 -3.25 -4.79
N LEU A 76 -1.13 -2.06 -5.36
CA LEU A 76 -2.01 -1.00 -4.85
C LEU A 76 -3.46 -1.48 -4.75
N SER A 77 -3.98 -2.17 -5.76
CA SER A 77 -5.33 -2.73 -5.76
C SER A 77 -5.54 -3.77 -4.65
N ARG A 78 -4.56 -4.65 -4.45
CA ARG A 78 -4.61 -5.65 -3.37
C ARG A 78 -4.64 -5.00 -2.00
N MET A 79 -3.88 -3.92 -1.78
CA MET A 79 -3.89 -3.17 -0.53
C MET A 79 -5.17 -2.34 -0.37
N SER A 80 -5.65 -1.70 -1.43
CA SER A 80 -6.82 -0.81 -1.37
C SER A 80 -8.10 -1.57 -1.03
N SER A 81 -8.21 -2.84 -1.45
CA SER A 81 -9.32 -3.72 -1.08
C SER A 81 -9.49 -3.94 0.43
N LYS A 82 -8.44 -3.65 1.22
CA LYS A 82 -8.42 -3.77 2.69
C LYS A 82 -8.36 -2.43 3.40
N ALA A 83 -8.19 -1.34 2.66
CA ALA A 83 -8.05 0.00 3.22
C ALA A 83 -9.41 0.63 3.52
N VAL A 84 -9.46 1.47 4.55
CA VAL A 84 -10.66 2.22 4.92
C VAL A 84 -10.59 3.62 4.31
N GLY A 85 -11.73 4.17 3.85
CA GLY A 85 -11.79 5.54 3.36
C GLY A 85 -11.25 5.76 1.94
N VAL A 86 -11.13 4.69 1.15
CA VAL A 86 -10.81 4.79 -0.29
C VAL A 86 -11.98 5.42 -1.05
N ARG A 87 -11.73 6.51 -1.78
CA ARG A 87 -12.76 7.28 -2.52
C ARG A 87 -12.60 7.23 -4.04
N TYR A 88 -11.46 6.77 -4.54
CA TYR A 88 -11.10 6.67 -5.95
C TYR A 88 -10.02 5.59 -6.14
N PRO A 89 -9.82 5.10 -7.37
CA PRO A 89 -8.73 4.16 -7.65
C PRO A 89 -7.37 4.81 -7.41
N PHE A 90 -6.39 3.98 -7.06
CA PHE A 90 -5.00 4.39 -7.00
C PHE A 90 -4.33 4.15 -8.35
N GLU A 91 -3.64 5.17 -8.86
CA GLU A 91 -2.98 5.13 -10.17
C GLU A 91 -1.50 5.47 -10.01
N PRO A 92 -0.59 4.53 -10.32
CA PRO A 92 0.83 4.78 -10.18
C PRO A 92 1.38 5.65 -11.33
N ILE A 93 2.35 6.50 -11.02
CA ILE A 93 3.21 7.22 -11.97
C ILE A 93 4.65 6.89 -11.59
N ILE A 94 5.34 6.18 -12.46
CA ILE A 94 6.70 5.72 -12.19
C ILE A 94 7.68 6.68 -12.86
N VAL A 95 8.57 7.26 -12.07
CA VAL A 95 9.56 8.24 -12.55
C VAL A 95 10.95 7.61 -12.52
N GLU A 96 11.69 7.79 -13.60
CA GLU A 96 13.09 7.38 -13.69
C GLU A 96 13.95 8.33 -12.85
N ASP A 97 14.18 7.94 -11.60
CA ASP A 97 14.99 8.68 -10.63
C ASP A 97 15.56 7.67 -9.63
N HIS A 98 16.88 7.72 -9.41
CA HIS A 98 17.59 6.79 -8.53
C HIS A 98 17.44 7.10 -7.04
N THR A 99 16.81 8.22 -6.68
CA THR A 99 16.51 8.54 -5.29
C THR A 99 15.38 7.66 -4.75
N ILE A 100 15.45 7.36 -3.44
CA ILE A 100 14.43 6.58 -2.75
C ILE A 100 13.30 7.53 -2.36
N ASN A 101 12.23 7.57 -3.16
CA ASN A 101 11.09 8.45 -2.90
C ASN A 101 9.77 7.87 -3.46
N ALA A 102 8.67 8.22 -2.81
CA ALA A 102 7.31 8.09 -3.29
C ALA A 102 6.46 9.24 -2.71
N ALA A 103 5.40 9.62 -3.41
CA ALA A 103 4.51 10.69 -2.98
C ALA A 103 3.08 10.46 -3.49
N ALA A 104 2.12 10.78 -2.65
CA ALA A 104 0.70 10.83 -3.00
C ALA A 104 0.26 12.23 -3.49
N PHE A 105 -0.64 12.24 -4.47
CA PHE A 105 -1.30 13.43 -4.98
C PHE A 105 -2.83 13.25 -5.03
N PHE A 106 -3.54 14.35 -5.26
CA PHE A 106 -5.00 14.35 -5.35
C PHE A 106 -5.54 13.35 -6.36
N GLY A 107 -6.73 12.81 -6.10
CA GLY A 107 -7.38 11.87 -7.02
C GLY A 107 -6.72 10.49 -7.07
N GLY A 108 -5.84 10.17 -6.12
CA GLY A 108 -5.30 8.82 -5.95
C GLY A 108 -4.07 8.55 -6.80
N LYS A 109 -3.43 9.60 -7.32
CA LYS A 109 -2.21 9.47 -8.10
C LYS A 109 -1.05 9.23 -7.13
N ILE A 110 -0.33 8.14 -7.31
CA ILE A 110 0.83 7.76 -6.49
C ILE A 110 2.07 7.84 -7.37
N MET A 111 2.94 8.80 -7.13
CA MET A 111 4.23 8.88 -7.79
C MET A 111 5.25 8.04 -7.02
N LEU A 112 6.07 7.26 -7.73
CA LEU A 112 7.18 6.53 -7.13
C LEU A 112 8.40 6.59 -8.04
N ASN A 113 9.57 6.73 -7.42
CA ASN A 113 10.83 6.74 -8.12
C ASN A 113 11.32 5.31 -8.35
N SER A 114 11.95 5.05 -9.50
CA SER A 114 12.53 3.73 -9.81
C SER A 114 13.59 3.30 -8.78
N GLY A 115 14.31 4.26 -8.19
CA GLY A 115 15.25 4.03 -7.09
C GLY A 115 14.64 3.39 -5.86
N LEU A 116 13.37 3.70 -5.54
CA LEU A 116 12.65 3.03 -4.44
C LEU A 116 12.45 1.54 -4.75
N ILE A 117 12.06 1.19 -5.97
CA ILE A 117 11.83 -0.20 -6.38
C ILE A 117 13.14 -1.00 -6.34
N VAL A 118 14.23 -0.40 -6.81
CA VAL A 118 15.57 -1.01 -6.82
C VAL A 118 16.12 -1.18 -5.41
N ALA A 119 15.83 -0.25 -4.50
CA ALA A 119 16.34 -0.28 -3.13
C ALA A 119 15.62 -1.29 -2.21
N THR A 120 14.42 -1.73 -2.55
CA THR A 120 13.65 -2.67 -1.72
C THR A 120 14.08 -4.12 -1.97
N ASP A 121 14.41 -4.85 -0.92
CA ASP A 121 14.84 -6.26 -0.99
C ASP A 121 13.68 -7.21 -1.31
N ASN A 122 12.45 -6.81 -0.97
CA ASN A 122 11.27 -7.62 -1.14
C ASN A 122 9.99 -6.78 -1.30
N GLU A 123 8.94 -7.41 -1.84
CA GLU A 123 7.65 -6.76 -2.10
C GLU A 123 7.00 -6.18 -0.84
N SER A 124 7.26 -6.75 0.34
CA SER A 124 6.66 -6.23 1.58
C SER A 124 7.25 -4.88 2.00
N GLN A 125 8.54 -4.65 1.74
CA GLN A 125 9.16 -3.34 1.96
C GLN A 125 8.55 -2.29 1.01
N LEU A 126 8.44 -2.60 -0.29
CA LEU A 126 7.78 -1.70 -1.25
C LEU A 126 6.33 -1.43 -0.88
N ALA A 127 5.58 -2.49 -0.51
CA ALA A 127 4.20 -2.38 -0.07
C ALA A 127 4.04 -1.50 1.17
N SER A 128 5.01 -1.53 2.11
CA SER A 128 4.97 -0.69 3.31
C SER A 128 5.02 0.81 2.98
N VAL A 129 5.87 1.20 2.03
CA VAL A 129 5.98 2.60 1.57
C VAL A 129 4.73 3.00 0.78
N LEU A 130 4.26 2.15 -0.13
CA LEU A 130 3.03 2.45 -0.88
C LEU A 130 1.79 2.53 0.02
N ALA A 131 1.70 1.71 1.05
CA ALA A 131 0.61 1.79 2.03
C ALA A 131 0.67 3.08 2.87
N HIS A 132 1.87 3.57 3.17
CA HIS A 132 2.08 4.88 3.79
C HIS A 132 1.51 5.99 2.90
N GLU A 133 1.86 6.01 1.61
CA GLU A 133 1.34 6.99 0.64
C GLU A 133 -0.18 6.88 0.44
N MET A 134 -0.74 5.67 0.40
CA MET A 134 -2.20 5.48 0.36
C MET A 134 -2.90 6.06 1.59
N THR A 135 -2.23 6.10 2.74
CA THR A 135 -2.79 6.69 3.96
C THR A 135 -2.87 8.21 3.83
N HIS A 136 -1.86 8.86 3.24
CA HIS A 136 -1.95 10.29 2.91
C HIS A 136 -3.18 10.60 2.05
N VAL A 137 -3.44 9.79 1.04
CA VAL A 137 -4.63 9.91 0.19
C VAL A 137 -5.93 9.72 0.95
N THR A 138 -6.07 8.59 1.68
CA THR A 138 -7.35 8.24 2.33
C THR A 138 -7.71 9.22 3.46
N GLN A 139 -6.69 9.70 4.18
CA GLN A 139 -6.82 10.73 5.23
C GLN A 139 -6.83 12.16 4.67
N ARG A 140 -6.65 12.35 3.36
CA ARG A 140 -6.61 13.66 2.71
C ARG A 140 -5.60 14.61 3.38
N HIS A 141 -4.41 14.08 3.67
CA HIS A 141 -3.27 14.80 4.29
C HIS A 141 -2.37 15.41 3.22
#